data_AF-A0A1Q4H9G9-F1
#
_entry.id   AF-A0A1Q4H9G9-F1
#
_cell.length_a   1.000
_cell.length_b   1.000
_cell.length_c   1.000
_cell.angle_alpha   90.00
_cell.angle_beta   90.00
_cell.angle_gamma   90.00
#
_symmetry.space_group_name_H-M   'P 1'
#
loop_
_entity.id
_entity.type
_entity.pdbx_description
1 polymer ?
#
loop_
_entity_poly.entity_id
_entity_poly.type
_entity_poly.pdbx_seq_one_letter_code
_entity_poly.pdbx_strand_id
1 'polypeptide(L)'
;MVIRSLTLLLGLVVSGVVNAPAASAFDDFDRLGAVTFAKKFYNTAPLAFVGTNSAYFVSQALWDGGMAPTTEWAPNSSDKSKLATGLLNPGPTRAAASADHFKNFMVSSGRASIKQLDWSDPTAGGAELADIIAYDYIGPADGFVDHLAIVTGFTDDNHPLVTQQAPSRLNREWSWDLSVGRRIEFTHPGARAYLLHVN
;
A
#
# COMPACT_ATOMS: atom_id res chain seq x y z
N MET A 1 -71.46 33.30 -16.69
CA MET A 1 -71.39 31.90 -17.13
C MET A 1 -70.14 31.81 -18.00
N VAL A 2 -68.96 31.41 -17.52
CA VAL A 2 -68.57 30.13 -16.90
C VAL A 2 -67.46 30.36 -15.86
N ILE A 3 -67.59 29.67 -14.73
CA ILE A 3 -66.60 29.49 -13.65
C ILE A 3 -65.59 28.41 -14.10
N ARG A 4 -64.32 28.49 -13.68
CA ARG A 4 -63.37 27.38 -13.32
C ARG A 4 -61.93 27.81 -13.63
N SER A 5 -60.88 27.49 -12.88
CA SER A 5 -60.66 26.97 -11.53
C SER A 5 -59.17 27.18 -11.28
N LEU A 6 -58.80 27.76 -10.15
CA LEU A 6 -57.42 27.84 -9.67
C LEU A 6 -56.98 26.43 -9.27
N THR A 7 -56.01 25.83 -9.97
CA THR A 7 -55.42 24.55 -9.56
C THR A 7 -54.01 24.81 -9.05
N LEU A 8 -53.90 24.78 -7.73
CA LEU A 8 -52.66 24.72 -6.98
C LEU A 8 -52.11 23.30 -7.13
N LEU A 9 -51.01 23.10 -7.85
CA LEU A 9 -50.32 21.81 -7.85
C LEU A 9 -49.28 21.81 -6.72
N LEU A 10 -49.64 21.14 -5.64
CA LEU A 10 -48.75 20.75 -4.55
C LEU A 10 -47.77 19.68 -5.06
N GLY A 11 -46.57 19.66 -4.48
CA GLY A 11 -45.40 19.01 -5.03
C GLY A 11 -45.42 17.49 -5.16
N LEU A 12 -44.46 17.02 -5.96
CA LEU A 12 -43.82 15.72 -5.76
C LEU A 12 -42.31 15.96 -5.89
N VAL A 13 -41.66 16.28 -4.78
CA VAL A 13 -40.20 16.15 -4.71
C VAL A 13 -39.95 14.66 -4.64
N VAL A 14 -39.63 14.07 -5.79
CA VAL A 14 -39.08 12.72 -5.83
C VAL A 14 -37.70 12.83 -5.18
N SER A 15 -37.61 12.50 -3.89
CA SER A 15 -36.34 12.22 -3.24
C SER A 15 -35.78 10.96 -3.88
N GLY A 16 -35.15 11.14 -5.04
CA GLY A 16 -34.24 10.16 -5.59
C GLY A 16 -33.17 9.95 -4.53
N VAL A 17 -33.13 8.73 -3.99
CA VAL A 17 -31.99 8.26 -3.22
C VAL A 17 -30.86 8.18 -4.24
N VAL A 18 -30.18 9.31 -4.46
CA VAL A 18 -28.89 9.29 -5.12
C VAL A 18 -28.00 8.49 -4.17
N ASN A 19 -27.78 7.23 -4.51
CA ASN A 19 -26.59 6.54 -4.03
C ASN A 19 -25.44 7.42 -4.49
N ALA A 20 -24.92 8.23 -3.57
CA ALA A 20 -23.64 8.86 -3.78
C ALA A 20 -22.67 7.73 -4.13
N PRO A 21 -21.91 7.83 -5.24
CA PRO A 21 -20.72 6.99 -5.35
C PRO A 21 -19.91 7.19 -4.07
N ALA A 22 -19.23 6.15 -3.60
CA ALA A 22 -18.30 6.24 -2.48
C ALA A 22 -17.17 7.22 -2.84
N ALA A 23 -17.45 8.50 -2.75
CA ALA A 23 -16.53 9.59 -3.00
C ALA A 23 -15.76 9.78 -1.71
N SER A 24 -14.44 9.61 -1.82
CA SER A 24 -13.43 10.19 -0.96
C SER A 24 -13.29 9.58 0.44
N ALA A 25 -12.81 8.33 0.51
CA ALA A 25 -12.05 7.87 1.69
C ALA A 25 -10.53 8.05 1.51
N PHE A 26 -10.09 8.55 0.34
CA PHE A 26 -8.69 8.60 -0.08
C PHE A 26 -8.16 10.00 -0.40
N ASP A 27 -9.01 11.04 -0.53
CA ASP A 27 -8.50 12.42 -0.73
C ASP A 27 -7.79 12.99 0.52
N ASP A 28 -7.85 12.28 1.66
CA ASP A 28 -7.24 12.67 2.94
C ASP A 28 -5.98 11.84 3.31
N PHE A 29 -5.44 11.01 2.41
CA PHE A 29 -4.23 10.23 2.72
C PHE A 29 -2.99 11.13 2.87
N ASP A 30 -2.44 11.19 4.09
CA ASP A 30 -1.22 11.92 4.39
C ASP A 30 0.01 11.10 4.01
N ARG A 31 0.42 11.25 2.74
CA ARG A 31 1.67 10.67 2.22
C ARG A 31 2.88 11.06 3.07
N LEU A 32 2.95 12.29 3.58
CA LEU A 32 4.08 12.74 4.39
C LEU A 32 4.08 12.11 5.79
N GLY A 33 2.92 11.88 6.37
CA GLY A 33 2.74 11.09 7.58
C GLY A 33 3.32 9.68 7.41
N ALA A 34 2.92 8.98 6.35
CA ALA A 34 3.44 7.65 6.05
C ALA A 34 4.98 7.63 5.84
N VAL A 35 5.51 8.61 5.12
CA VAL A 35 6.96 8.77 4.93
C VAL A 35 7.68 9.05 6.26
N THR A 36 7.09 9.89 7.11
CA THR A 36 7.65 10.24 8.42
C THR A 36 7.72 9.02 9.32
N PHE A 37 6.65 8.22 9.36
CA PHE A 37 6.64 6.93 10.04
C PHE A 37 7.77 6.04 9.54
N ALA A 38 7.83 5.84 8.22
CA ALA A 38 8.79 4.91 7.62
C ALA A 38 10.23 5.31 7.95
N LYS A 39 10.59 6.59 7.81
CA LYS A 39 11.92 7.11 8.15
C LYS A 39 12.24 7.00 9.65
N LYS A 40 11.23 7.14 10.52
CA LYS A 40 11.41 7.06 11.97
C LYS A 40 11.61 5.62 12.47
N PHE A 41 10.89 4.66 11.88
CA PHE A 41 10.79 3.29 12.42
C PHE A 41 11.46 2.22 11.56
N TYR A 42 12.16 2.58 10.49
CA TYR A 42 12.86 1.64 9.59
C TYR A 42 13.78 0.63 10.33
N ASN A 43 14.40 1.03 11.44
CA ASN A 43 15.31 0.19 12.21
C ASN A 43 14.67 -0.44 13.46
N THR A 44 13.36 -0.28 13.66
CA THR A 44 12.62 -0.81 14.80
C THR A 44 11.89 -2.07 14.36
N ALA A 45 12.34 -3.23 14.82
CA ALA A 45 11.65 -4.49 14.53
C ALA A 45 10.39 -4.60 15.41
N PRO A 46 9.21 -4.92 14.85
CA PRO A 46 8.06 -5.29 15.65
C PRO A 46 8.40 -6.59 16.40
N LEU A 47 8.19 -6.59 17.71
CA LEU A 47 8.57 -7.66 18.66
C LEU A 47 7.96 -9.05 18.37
N ALA A 48 7.14 -9.17 17.33
CA ALA A 48 6.19 -10.26 17.15
C ALA A 48 6.36 -11.04 15.81
N PHE A 49 7.30 -10.67 14.94
CA PHE A 49 7.50 -11.37 13.66
C PHE A 49 8.73 -12.27 13.65
N VAL A 50 8.54 -13.54 13.28
CA VAL A 50 9.60 -14.45 12.85
C VAL A 50 9.54 -14.48 11.32
N GLY A 51 10.49 -13.84 10.64
CA GLY A 51 10.53 -13.73 9.17
C GLY A 51 10.63 -12.29 8.65
N THR A 52 10.30 -12.06 7.37
CA THR A 52 10.23 -10.72 6.79
C THR A 52 8.95 -10.03 7.26
N ASN A 53 9.08 -8.79 7.71
CA ASN A 53 7.99 -7.97 8.25
C ASN A 53 7.67 -6.78 7.32
N SER A 54 8.14 -6.83 6.07
CA SER A 54 8.06 -5.72 5.12
C SER A 54 6.63 -5.25 4.89
N ALA A 55 5.69 -6.19 4.74
CA ALA A 55 4.26 -5.88 4.62
C ALA A 55 3.67 -5.24 5.87
N TYR A 56 4.07 -5.71 7.06
CA TYR A 56 3.59 -5.12 8.30
C TYR A 56 4.13 -3.71 8.51
N PHE A 57 5.42 -3.50 8.24
CA PHE A 57 6.04 -2.18 8.28
C PHE A 57 5.38 -1.19 7.33
N VAL A 58 5.15 -1.58 6.07
CA VAL A 58 4.45 -0.76 5.09
C VAL A 58 3.01 -0.50 5.55
N SER A 59 2.31 -1.51 6.07
CA SER A 59 0.94 -1.33 6.57
C SER A 59 0.88 -0.31 7.70
N GLN A 60 1.82 -0.36 8.64
CA GLN A 60 1.92 0.61 9.73
C GLN A 60 2.19 2.03 9.22
N ALA A 61 3.06 2.18 8.22
CA ALA A 61 3.30 3.48 7.60
C ALA A 61 2.02 4.04 6.96
N LEU A 62 1.27 3.23 6.22
CA LEU A 62 0.02 3.68 5.60
C LEU A 62 -1.07 4.02 6.62
N TRP A 63 -1.17 3.27 7.73
CA TRP A 63 -2.07 3.62 8.83
C TRP A 63 -1.68 4.93 9.51
N ASP A 64 -0.39 5.19 9.69
CA ASP A 64 0.11 6.46 10.24
C ASP A 64 -0.16 7.63 9.29
N GLY A 65 -0.13 7.38 7.97
CA GLY A 65 -0.60 8.31 6.94
C GLY A 65 -2.12 8.47 6.87
N GLY A 66 -2.88 7.89 7.80
CA GLY A 66 -4.33 8.11 7.92
C GLY A 66 -5.21 7.11 7.17
N MET A 67 -4.65 6.09 6.50
CA MET A 67 -5.49 5.04 5.93
C MET A 67 -6.17 4.24 7.05
N ALA A 68 -7.50 4.28 7.09
CA ALA A 68 -8.25 3.50 8.07
C ALA A 68 -8.02 1.98 7.87
N PRO A 69 -7.64 1.24 8.93
CA PRO A 69 -7.62 -0.22 8.91
C PRO A 69 -9.01 -0.80 8.59
N THR A 70 -9.05 -2.02 8.05
CA THR A 70 -10.28 -2.77 7.82
C THR A 70 -10.25 -4.08 8.59
N THR A 71 -11.35 -4.84 8.63
CA THR A 71 -11.34 -6.18 9.21
C THR A 71 -10.35 -7.13 8.50
N GLU A 72 -10.07 -6.86 7.22
CA GLU A 72 -9.28 -7.74 6.34
C GLU A 72 -7.81 -7.33 6.34
N TRP A 73 -7.54 -6.05 6.58
CA TRP A 73 -6.23 -5.40 6.69
C TRP A 73 -6.18 -4.58 7.97
N ALA A 74 -5.82 -5.25 9.08
CA ALA A 74 -5.74 -4.67 10.41
C ALA A 74 -4.46 -5.07 11.15
N PRO A 75 -3.99 -4.21 12.08
CA PRO A 75 -2.89 -4.52 12.99
C PRO A 75 -3.22 -5.63 13.99
N ASN A 76 -4.52 -5.80 14.28
CA ASN A 76 -4.99 -6.67 15.34
C ASN A 76 -6.34 -7.28 14.98
N SER A 77 -6.42 -8.61 15.02
CA SER A 77 -7.64 -9.39 14.83
C SER A 77 -7.63 -10.57 15.79
N SER A 78 -8.80 -10.93 16.32
CA SER A 78 -8.98 -12.18 17.09
C SER A 78 -9.51 -13.33 16.23
N ASP A 79 -9.81 -13.07 14.95
CA ASP A 79 -10.25 -14.08 14.01
C ASP A 79 -9.05 -14.88 13.51
N LYS A 80 -8.90 -16.09 14.07
CA LYS A 80 -7.80 -17.01 13.74
C LYS A 80 -7.69 -17.34 12.26
N SER A 81 -8.80 -17.28 11.51
CA SER A 81 -8.78 -17.54 10.07
C SER A 81 -8.11 -16.43 9.28
N LYS A 82 -8.01 -15.21 9.84
CA LYS A 82 -7.44 -14.03 9.19
C LYS A 82 -6.00 -13.74 9.61
N LEU A 83 -5.53 -14.32 10.72
CA LEU A 83 -4.20 -14.06 11.26
C LEU A 83 -3.08 -14.44 10.29
N ALA A 84 -2.06 -13.59 10.20
CA ALA A 84 -0.82 -13.89 9.48
C ALA A 84 -0.03 -15.03 10.14
N THR A 85 -0.13 -15.15 11.46
CA THR A 85 0.44 -16.25 12.24
C THR A 85 -0.50 -16.61 13.38
N GLY A 86 -0.69 -17.90 13.63
CA GLY A 86 -1.46 -18.38 14.79
C GLY A 86 -0.77 -18.16 16.13
N LEU A 87 0.50 -17.73 16.14
CA LEU A 87 1.29 -17.49 17.35
C LEU A 87 0.90 -16.20 18.09
N LEU A 88 0.28 -15.24 17.37
CA LEU A 88 -0.17 -13.98 17.93
C LEU A 88 -1.69 -13.91 17.84
N ASN A 89 -2.38 -14.03 18.96
CA ASN A 89 -3.83 -13.84 19.03
C ASN A 89 -4.19 -12.99 20.26
N PRO A 90 -4.65 -11.74 20.08
CA PRO A 90 -4.92 -11.11 18.80
C PRO A 90 -3.62 -10.69 18.08
N GLY A 91 -3.67 -10.60 16.75
CA GLY A 91 -2.49 -10.32 15.93
C GLY A 91 -2.84 -9.78 14.54
N PRO A 92 -1.82 -9.41 13.73
CA PRO A 92 -2.07 -8.82 12.44
C PRO A 92 -2.67 -9.82 11.45
N THR A 93 -3.54 -9.28 10.60
CA THR A 93 -4.14 -10.03 9.50
C THR A 93 -3.13 -10.41 8.42
N ARG A 94 -3.41 -11.45 7.62
CA ARG A 94 -2.58 -11.85 6.47
C ARG A 94 -2.36 -10.70 5.49
N ALA A 95 -3.40 -9.94 5.16
CA ALA A 95 -3.25 -8.79 4.26
C ALA A 95 -2.36 -7.69 4.85
N ALA A 96 -2.27 -7.58 6.19
CA ALA A 96 -1.40 -6.60 6.82
C ALA A 96 0.06 -7.04 6.91
N ALA A 97 0.36 -8.34 6.80
CA ALA A 97 1.67 -8.86 7.20
C ALA A 97 2.32 -9.84 6.23
N SER A 98 1.63 -10.26 5.17
CA SER A 98 2.21 -11.04 4.06
C SER A 98 2.22 -10.18 2.80
N ALA A 99 3.37 -10.12 2.12
CA ALA A 99 3.60 -9.20 1.01
C ALA A 99 2.65 -9.45 -0.17
N ASP A 100 2.45 -10.70 -0.57
CA ASP A 100 1.51 -11.02 -1.64
C ASP A 100 0.04 -10.74 -1.25
N HIS A 101 -0.35 -11.11 -0.03
CA HIS A 101 -1.70 -10.82 0.48
C HIS A 101 -1.96 -9.32 0.61
N PHE A 102 -0.96 -8.54 1.02
CA PHE A 102 -1.01 -7.08 1.03
C PHE A 102 -1.25 -6.53 -0.37
N LYS A 103 -0.42 -6.92 -1.35
CA LYS A 103 -0.56 -6.51 -2.76
C LYS A 103 -1.97 -6.81 -3.27
N ASN A 104 -2.44 -8.05 -3.07
CA ASN A 104 -3.77 -8.47 -3.52
C ASN A 104 -4.87 -7.63 -2.87
N PHE A 105 -4.81 -7.40 -1.55
CA PHE A 105 -5.80 -6.58 -0.84
C PHE A 105 -5.80 -5.13 -1.33
N MET A 106 -4.64 -4.50 -1.44
CA MET A 106 -4.54 -3.09 -1.86
C MET A 106 -5.15 -2.89 -3.25
N VAL A 107 -4.85 -3.81 -4.18
CA VAL A 107 -5.42 -3.77 -5.53
C VAL A 107 -6.92 -4.08 -5.52
N SER A 108 -7.36 -5.17 -4.88
CA SER A 108 -8.76 -5.60 -4.92
C SER A 108 -9.70 -4.66 -4.18
N SER A 109 -9.21 -3.93 -3.17
CA SER A 109 -9.99 -2.93 -2.43
C SER A 109 -10.02 -1.56 -3.11
N GLY A 110 -9.29 -1.37 -4.22
CA GLY A 110 -9.17 -0.08 -4.90
C GLY A 110 -8.30 0.94 -4.17
N ARG A 111 -7.54 0.53 -3.15
CA ARG A 111 -6.60 1.39 -2.39
C ARG A 111 -5.31 1.69 -3.15
N ALA A 112 -4.96 0.83 -4.11
CA ALA A 112 -3.83 1.06 -4.99
C ALA A 112 -4.13 0.50 -6.38
N SER A 113 -3.51 1.09 -7.39
CA SER A 113 -3.33 0.47 -8.71
C SER A 113 -1.99 -0.28 -8.75
N ILE A 114 -1.84 -1.22 -9.69
CA ILE A 114 -0.60 -1.99 -9.87
C ILE A 114 -0.08 -1.86 -11.30
N LYS A 115 1.24 -1.67 -11.42
CA LYS A 115 1.95 -1.65 -12.70
C LYS A 115 3.26 -2.41 -12.54
N GLN A 116 3.56 -3.33 -13.46
CA GLN A 116 4.89 -3.94 -13.52
C GLN A 116 5.92 -2.90 -13.98
N LEU A 117 7.08 -2.92 -13.34
CA LEU A 117 8.18 -2.01 -13.61
C LEU A 117 9.18 -2.60 -14.60
N ASP A 118 9.80 -1.70 -15.36
CA ASP A 118 10.99 -1.99 -16.14
C ASP A 118 12.21 -1.57 -15.31
N TRP A 119 13.17 -2.47 -15.15
CA TRP A 119 14.41 -2.18 -14.41
C TRP A 119 15.26 -1.08 -15.06
N SER A 120 15.05 -0.83 -16.36
CA SER A 120 15.69 0.27 -17.08
C SER A 120 15.02 1.63 -16.88
N ASP A 121 13.80 1.68 -16.30
CA ASP A 121 13.09 2.92 -16.00
C ASP A 121 13.52 3.47 -14.63
N PRO A 122 14.37 4.51 -14.56
CA PRO A 122 14.86 5.02 -13.29
C PRO A 122 13.76 5.66 -12.43
N THR A 123 12.63 6.06 -13.03
CA THR A 123 11.51 6.71 -12.32
C THR A 123 10.59 5.73 -11.61
N ALA A 124 10.86 4.42 -11.75
CA ALA A 124 10.00 3.34 -11.25
C ALA A 124 8.53 3.54 -11.66
N GLY A 125 8.29 3.86 -12.94
CA GLY A 125 6.95 4.02 -13.48
C GLY A 125 6.24 5.31 -13.08
N GLY A 126 6.96 6.32 -12.59
CA GLY A 126 6.41 7.58 -12.09
C GLY A 126 5.97 7.51 -10.63
N ALA A 127 6.67 6.75 -9.79
CA ALA A 127 6.30 6.55 -8.39
C ALA A 127 6.27 7.87 -7.60
N GLU A 128 5.34 7.97 -6.65
CA GLU A 128 5.19 9.11 -5.74
C GLU A 128 5.57 8.75 -4.30
N LEU A 129 5.70 9.77 -3.42
CA LEU A 129 5.91 9.52 -2.00
C LEU A 129 4.80 8.63 -1.43
N ALA A 130 5.18 7.72 -0.54
CA ALA A 130 4.31 6.72 0.07
C ALA A 130 3.73 5.64 -0.87
N ASP A 131 4.06 5.66 -2.17
CA ASP A 131 3.83 4.49 -3.01
C ASP A 131 4.70 3.31 -2.57
N ILE A 132 4.35 2.10 -3.04
CA ILE A 132 5.03 0.87 -2.63
C ILE A 132 5.68 0.25 -3.86
N ILE A 133 6.96 -0.06 -3.76
CA ILE A 133 7.65 -0.93 -4.70
C ILE A 133 7.64 -2.35 -4.14
N ALA A 134 6.95 -3.23 -4.86
CA ALA A 134 6.81 -4.65 -4.56
C ALA A 134 7.79 -5.47 -5.40
N TYR A 135 8.46 -6.46 -4.79
CA TYR A 135 9.47 -7.29 -5.43
C TYR A 135 9.08 -8.77 -5.35
N ASP A 136 9.22 -9.45 -6.48
CA ASP A 136 9.13 -10.91 -6.65
C ASP A 136 10.54 -11.35 -7.08
N TYR A 137 11.33 -11.74 -6.07
CA TYR A 137 12.79 -11.87 -6.21
C TYR A 137 13.43 -12.87 -5.23
N ILE A 138 12.67 -13.53 -4.35
CA ILE A 138 13.21 -14.57 -3.48
C ILE A 138 13.18 -15.88 -4.27
N GLY A 139 14.30 -16.18 -4.93
CA GLY A 139 14.37 -17.30 -5.88
C GLY A 139 13.89 -16.88 -7.28
N PRO A 140 13.55 -17.85 -8.15
CA PRO A 140 12.97 -17.54 -9.45
C PRO A 140 11.64 -16.83 -9.27
N ALA A 141 11.41 -15.74 -10.01
CA ALA A 141 10.16 -15.02 -9.95
C ALA A 141 8.98 -15.94 -10.32
N ASP A 142 8.05 -16.13 -9.38
CA ASP A 142 6.94 -17.09 -9.49
C ASP A 142 5.57 -16.41 -9.62
N GLY A 143 5.55 -15.08 -9.61
CA GLY A 143 4.34 -14.26 -9.67
C GLY A 143 3.79 -13.87 -8.31
N PHE A 144 4.39 -14.33 -7.21
CA PHE A 144 4.06 -13.92 -5.85
C PHE A 144 5.03 -12.84 -5.37
N VAL A 145 4.48 -11.79 -4.74
CA VAL A 145 5.33 -10.75 -4.16
C VAL A 145 5.89 -11.22 -2.82
N ASP A 146 7.20 -11.20 -2.70
CA ASP A 146 7.92 -11.64 -1.50
C ASP A 146 8.26 -10.48 -0.56
N HIS A 147 8.41 -9.29 -1.12
CA HIS A 147 8.99 -8.17 -0.39
C HIS A 147 8.44 -6.81 -0.83
N LEU A 148 8.33 -5.88 0.12
CA LEU A 148 7.80 -4.54 -0.10
C LEU A 148 8.76 -3.48 0.43
N ALA A 149 8.77 -2.32 -0.23
CA ALA A 149 9.44 -1.12 0.20
C ALA A 149 8.56 0.10 -0.09
N ILE A 150 8.55 1.10 0.80
CA ILE A 150 7.77 2.33 0.63
C ILE A 150 8.66 3.45 0.09
N VAL A 151 8.19 4.22 -0.89
CA VAL A 151 8.90 5.38 -1.44
C VAL A 151 8.90 6.51 -0.42
N THR A 152 10.09 6.97 -0.05
CA THR A 152 10.29 7.95 1.04
C THR A 152 11.07 9.19 0.63
N GLY A 153 11.51 9.24 -0.62
CA GLY A 153 12.23 10.38 -1.17
C GLY A 153 12.62 10.13 -2.61
N PHE A 154 13.36 11.08 -3.16
CA PHE A 154 13.92 11.02 -4.50
C PHE A 154 15.36 11.53 -4.47
N THR A 155 16.19 11.05 -5.39
CA THR A 155 17.48 11.69 -5.69
C THR A 155 17.26 13.04 -6.37
N ASP A 156 18.33 13.83 -6.54
CA ASP A 156 18.28 15.09 -7.29
C ASP A 156 17.86 14.87 -8.75
N ASP A 157 18.16 13.69 -9.32
CA ASP A 157 17.75 13.26 -10.66
C ASP A 157 16.34 12.62 -10.69
N ASN A 158 15.57 12.76 -9.61
CA ASN A 158 14.20 12.26 -9.48
C ASN A 158 14.06 10.72 -9.50
N HIS A 159 15.08 9.97 -9.06
CA HIS A 159 14.99 8.52 -8.91
C HIS A 159 14.37 8.19 -7.54
N PRO A 160 13.37 7.29 -7.45
CA PRO A 160 12.75 6.93 -6.18
C PRO A 160 13.73 6.29 -5.20
N LEU A 161 13.73 6.82 -3.99
CA LEU A 161 14.38 6.24 -2.82
C LEU A 161 13.33 5.54 -1.97
N VAL A 162 13.59 4.28 -1.62
CA VAL A 162 12.68 3.45 -0.85
C VAL A 162 13.24 3.11 0.52
N THR A 163 12.36 3.06 1.52
CA THR A 163 12.65 2.63 2.87
C THR A 163 12.01 1.28 3.16
N GLN A 164 12.74 0.44 3.89
CA GLN A 164 12.29 -0.88 4.34
C GLN A 164 12.66 -1.07 5.80
N GLN A 165 12.02 -2.01 6.47
CA GLN A 165 12.38 -2.39 7.83
C GLN A 165 13.72 -3.14 7.83
N ALA A 166 14.81 -2.44 8.15
CA ALA A 166 16.11 -2.96 8.57
C ALA A 166 17.07 -1.77 8.86
N PRO A 167 18.06 -1.90 9.76
CA PRO A 167 18.99 -0.82 10.11
C PRO A 167 19.77 -0.18 8.96
N SER A 168 19.91 -0.83 7.80
CA SER A 168 20.65 -0.31 6.64
C SER A 168 19.77 0.07 5.46
N ARG A 169 18.43 0.00 5.58
CA ARG A 169 17.50 0.11 4.43
C ARG A 169 16.66 1.38 4.42
N LEU A 170 17.23 2.49 4.91
CA LEU A 170 16.65 3.84 4.80
C LEU A 170 17.04 4.46 3.45
N ASN A 171 16.06 5.00 2.70
CA ASN A 171 16.26 5.78 1.46
C ASN A 171 17.27 5.14 0.47
N ARG A 172 17.13 3.85 0.20
CA ARG A 172 17.90 3.13 -0.82
C ARG A 172 17.30 3.40 -2.19
N GLU A 173 18.10 3.59 -3.24
CA GLU A 173 17.57 3.63 -4.62
C GLU A 173 16.77 2.35 -4.90
N TRP A 174 15.56 2.47 -5.45
CA TRP A 174 14.60 1.37 -5.53
C TRP A 174 15.17 0.09 -6.19
N SER A 175 16.02 0.24 -7.21
CA SER A 175 16.60 -0.87 -7.97
C SER A 175 17.92 -1.41 -7.39
N TRP A 176 18.47 -0.84 -6.31
CA TRP A 176 19.82 -1.15 -5.83
C TRP A 176 19.93 -2.20 -4.70
N ASP A 177 20.50 -3.37 -4.91
CA ASP A 177 20.74 -4.36 -3.85
C ASP A 177 21.91 -3.93 -2.94
N LEU A 178 21.61 -3.51 -1.71
CA LEU A 178 22.60 -3.09 -0.72
C LEU A 178 23.51 -4.24 -0.26
N SER A 179 23.05 -5.49 -0.30
CA SER A 179 23.82 -6.63 0.23
C SER A 179 24.99 -7.01 -0.66
N VAL A 180 24.86 -6.75 -1.97
CA VAL A 180 25.86 -7.09 -2.99
C VAL A 180 26.46 -5.83 -3.64
N GLY A 181 25.83 -4.66 -3.49
CA GLY A 181 26.30 -3.41 -4.08
C GLY A 181 26.14 -3.38 -5.60
N ARG A 182 25.02 -3.90 -6.12
CA ARG A 182 24.68 -3.93 -7.54
C ARG A 182 23.17 -3.77 -7.73
N ARG A 183 22.70 -3.52 -8.96
CA ARG A 183 21.25 -3.52 -9.24
C ARG A 183 20.64 -4.90 -9.02
N ILE A 184 19.41 -4.92 -8.51
CA ILE A 184 18.62 -6.12 -8.18
C ILE A 184 18.48 -7.03 -9.41
N GLU A 185 18.27 -6.47 -10.59
CA GLU A 185 18.16 -7.23 -11.86
C GLU A 185 19.39 -8.11 -12.15
N PHE A 186 20.57 -7.75 -11.64
CA PHE A 186 21.81 -8.52 -11.80
C PHE A 186 22.08 -9.47 -10.64
N THR A 187 21.62 -9.15 -9.43
CA THR A 187 21.82 -9.99 -8.25
C THR A 187 20.75 -11.07 -8.13
N HIS A 188 19.56 -10.82 -8.68
CA HIS A 188 18.43 -11.74 -8.78
C HIS A 188 17.95 -11.81 -10.23
N PRO A 189 18.68 -12.51 -11.12
CA PRO A 189 18.30 -12.62 -12.53
C PRO A 189 16.89 -13.19 -12.70
N GLY A 190 16.04 -12.50 -13.46
CA GLY A 190 14.64 -12.88 -13.67
C GLY A 190 13.66 -12.30 -12.65
N ALA A 191 14.13 -11.56 -11.64
CA ALA A 191 13.28 -10.86 -10.69
C ALA A 191 12.32 -9.86 -11.37
N ARG A 192 11.17 -9.67 -10.75
CA ARG A 192 10.16 -8.70 -11.17
C ARG A 192 9.92 -7.68 -10.07
N ALA A 193 9.58 -6.47 -10.47
CA ALA A 193 9.15 -5.41 -9.57
C ALA A 193 7.84 -4.79 -10.06
N TYR A 194 7.06 -4.28 -9.11
CA TYR A 194 5.78 -3.66 -9.37
C TYR A 194 5.66 -2.38 -8.55
N LEU A 195 5.12 -1.33 -9.16
CA LEU A 195 4.63 -0.15 -8.46
C LEU A 195 3.20 -0.44 -8.03
N LEU A 196 2.95 -0.36 -6.73
CA LEU A 196 1.63 -0.17 -6.17
C LEU A 196 1.46 1.34 -5.92
N HIS A 197 0.78 2.01 -6.85
CA HIS A 197 0.49 3.43 -6.74
C HIS A 197 -0.73 3.60 -5.85
N VAL A 198 -0.53 4.26 -4.71
CA VAL A 198 -1.60 4.52 -3.74
C VAL A 198 -2.56 5.54 -4.34
N ASN A 199 -3.85 5.23 -4.33
CA ASN A 199 -4.91 6.09 -4.85
C ASN A 199 -5.35 7.14 -3.84
#